data_AF-A0AAU0L828-F1
#
_entry.id   AF-A0AAU0L828-F1
#
_cell.length_a   1.000
_cell.length_b   1.000
_cell.length_c   1.000
_cell.angle_alpha   90.00
_cell.angle_beta   90.00
_cell.angle_gamma   90.00
#
_symmetry.space_group_name_H-M   'P 1'
#
loop_
_entity.id
_entity.type
_entity.pdbx_description
1 polymer ?
#
loop_
_entity_poly.entity_id
_entity_poly.type
_entity_poly.pdbx_seq_one_letter_code
_entity_poly.pdbx_strand_id
1 'polypeptide(L)' 'MVVLSGYPSELYERELAEWQVHTTGTRISAGRGTAVKTEALWLNPACQQRLATPPAVQQALGI' A
#
# COMPACT_ATOMS: atom_id res chain seq x y z
N MET A 1 -11.36 6.88 5.28
CA MET A 1 -10.12 6.52 4.55
C MET A 1 -9.90 5.04 4.73
N VAL A 2 -9.46 4.33 3.69
CA VAL A 2 -9.25 2.87 3.75
C VAL A 2 -7.92 2.52 3.09
N VAL A 3 -7.19 1.60 3.72
CA VAL A 3 -5.98 0.97 3.17
C VAL A 3 -6.20 -0.53 3.25
N LEU A 4 -5.90 -1.24 2.15
CA LEU A 4 -5.91 -2.69 2.11
C LEU A 4 -4.46 -3.20 2.05
N SER A 5 -4.14 -4.21 2.83
CA SER A 5 -2.87 -4.94 2.75
C SER A 5 -3.09 -6.37 2.28
N GLY A 6 -2.14 -6.90 1.52
CA GLY A 6 -2.21 -8.27 1.04
C GLY A 6 -1.17 -8.60 0.00
N TYR A 7 -1.49 -9.58 -0.85
CA TYR A 7 -0.64 -10.03 -1.94
C TYR A 7 -1.33 -9.75 -3.28
N PRO A 8 -0.56 -9.43 -4.35
CA PRO A 8 -1.11 -9.25 -5.69
C PRO A 8 -1.98 -10.44 -6.11
N SER A 9 -3.11 -10.15 -6.73
CA SER A 9 -4.00 -11.14 -7.33
C SER A 9 -4.81 -10.48 -8.43
N GLU A 10 -5.25 -11.26 -9.43
CA GLU A 10 -6.07 -10.73 -10.52
C GLU A 10 -7.37 -10.07 -10.03
N LEU A 11 -7.93 -10.55 -8.90
CA LEU A 11 -9.11 -9.94 -8.30
C LEU A 11 -8.81 -8.50 -7.89
N TYR A 12 -7.72 -8.28 -7.15
CA TYR A 12 -7.35 -6.95 -6.69
C TYR A 12 -6.90 -6.04 -7.83
N GLU A 13 -6.22 -6.59 -8.85
CA GLU A 13 -5.86 -5.82 -10.05
C GLU A 13 -7.09 -5.26 -10.78
N ARG A 14 -8.19 -6.02 -10.84
CA ARG A 14 -9.45 -5.56 -11.46
C ARG A 14 -10.24 -4.63 -10.55
N GLU A 15 -10.52 -5.07 -9.33
CA GLU A 15 -11.44 -4.35 -8.42
C GLU A 15 -10.82 -3.08 -7.83
N LEU A 16 -9.49 -3.01 -7.75
CA LEU A 16 -8.76 -1.88 -7.16
C LEU A 16 -7.92 -1.12 -8.19
N ALA A 17 -8.28 -1.19 -9.48
CA ALA A 17 -7.53 -0.56 -10.56
C ALA A 17 -7.33 0.96 -10.38
N GLU A 18 -8.26 1.64 -9.71
CA GLU A 18 -8.19 3.09 -9.42
C GLU A 18 -7.48 3.42 -8.09
N TRP A 19 -7.12 2.41 -7.31
CA TRP A 19 -6.41 2.61 -6.05
C TRP A 19 -4.91 2.67 -6.32
N GLN A 20 -4.22 3.56 -5.62
CA GLN A 20 -2.76 3.61 -5.69
C GLN A 20 -2.19 2.38 -4.98
N VAL A 21 -1.32 1.62 -5.66
CA VAL A 21 -0.65 0.45 -5.10
C VAL A 21 0.82 0.74 -4.81
N HIS A 22 1.27 0.37 -3.61
CA HIS A 22 2.68 0.33 -3.25
C HIS A 22 3.07 -1.11 -2.99
N THR A 23 4.23 -1.55 -3.48
CA THR A 23 4.68 -2.94 -3.31
C THR A 23 6.05 -3.00 -2.64
N THR A 24 6.29 -4.08 -1.92
CA THR A 24 7.59 -4.37 -1.32
C THR A 24 7.87 -5.86 -1.30
N GLY A 25 9.15 -6.23 -1.43
CA GLY A 25 9.57 -7.61 -1.23
C GLY A 25 9.68 -7.91 0.27
N THR A 26 8.93 -8.88 0.75
CA THR A 26 8.95 -9.31 2.16
C THR A 26 9.38 -10.77 2.28
N ARG A 27 10.15 -11.07 3.34
CA ARG A 27 10.56 -12.44 3.66
C ARG A 27 9.43 -13.13 4.43
N ILE A 28 9.03 -14.29 3.95
CA ILE A 28 7.99 -15.12 4.58
C ILE A 28 8.56 -16.49 4.96
N SER A 29 7.96 -17.11 5.97
CA SER A 29 8.19 -18.53 6.25
C SER A 29 7.65 -19.39 5.11
N ALA A 30 8.44 -20.37 4.67
CA ALA A 30 8.08 -21.33 3.63
C ALA A 30 8.45 -22.76 4.09
N GLY A 31 7.85 -23.77 3.44
CA GLY A 31 8.00 -25.18 3.86
C GLY A 31 9.45 -25.70 3.94
N ARG A 32 10.39 -25.07 3.22
CA ARG A 32 11.84 -25.27 3.40
C ARG A 32 12.56 -23.92 3.54
N GLY A 33 12.37 -23.26 4.69
CA GLY A 33 13.11 -22.04 5.05
C GLY A 33 12.37 -20.75 4.74
N THR A 34 13.04 -19.79 4.11
CA THR A 34 12.49 -18.45 3.83
C THR A 34 12.25 -18.29 2.34
N ALA A 35 11.07 -17.81 1.97
CA ALA A 35 10.79 -17.33 0.61
C ALA A 35 10.64 -15.80 0.63
N VAL A 36 10.73 -15.18 -0.54
CA VAL A 36 10.36 -13.78 -0.72
C VAL A 36 9.02 -13.73 -1.43
N LYS A 37 8.08 -12.96 -0.91
CA LYS A 37 6.83 -12.60 -1.60
C LYS A 37 6.74 -11.10 -1.79
N THR A 38 6.04 -10.69 -2.84
CA THR A 38 5.66 -9.30 -3.05
C THR A 38 4.41 -9.01 -2.23
N GLU A 39 4.54 -8.20 -1.19
CA GLU A 39 3.42 -7.61 -0.46
C GLU A 39 2.97 -6.32 -1.16
N ALA A 40 1.68 -6.04 -1.10
CA ALA A 40 1.07 -4.87 -1.70
C ALA A 40 0.16 -4.14 -0.69
N LEU A 41 0.19 -2.81 -0.76
CA LEU A 41 -0.71 -1.91 -0.06
C LEU A 41 -1.50 -1.10 -1.10
N TRP A 42 -2.83 -1.14 -1.01
CA TRP A 42 -3.71 -0.33 -1.86
C TRP A 42 -4.32 0.79 -1.06
N LEU A 43 -4.24 2.00 -1.60
CA LEU A 43 -4.73 3.23 -1.00
C LEU A 43 -5.92 3.76 -1.79
N ASN A 44 -7.07 3.87 -1.13
CA ASN A 44 -8.25 4.42 -1.79
C ASN A 44 -8.05 5.88 -2.18
N PRO A 45 -8.87 6.44 -3.10
CA PRO A 45 -8.70 7.82 -3.56
C PRO A 45 -8.66 8.87 -2.44
N ALA A 46 -9.42 8.67 -1.35
CA ALA A 46 -9.37 9.56 -0.18
C ALA A 46 -7.99 9.55 0.52
N CYS A 47 -7.32 8.39 0.60
CA CYS A 47 -5.94 8.29 1.07
C CYS A 47 -4.97 9.04 0.15
N GLN A 48 -5.12 8.88 -1.17
CA GLN A 48 -4.27 9.54 -2.16
C GLN A 48 -4.37 11.08 -2.06
N GLN A 49 -5.60 11.60 -1.99
CA GLN A 49 -5.86 13.04 -1.82
C GLN A 49 -5.24 13.58 -0.53
N ARG A 50 -5.31 12.81 0.56
CA ARG A 50 -4.70 13.20 1.84
C ARG A 50 -3.18 13.22 1.78
N LEU A 51 -2.55 12.30 1.05
CA LEU A 51 -1.08 12.28 0.90
C LEU A 51 -0.57 13.45 0.04
N ALA A 52 -1.36 13.93 -0.91
CA ALA A 52 -1.01 15.10 -1.72
C ALA A 52 -1.00 16.41 -0.91
N THR A 53 -1.62 16.43 0.28
CA THR A 53 -1.64 17.59 1.16
C THR A 53 -0.82 17.28 2.42
N PRO A 54 0.29 17.97 2.69
CA PRO A 54 1.03 17.74 3.92
C PRO A 54 0.11 17.97 5.13
N PRO A 55 0.14 17.10 6.16
CA PRO A 55 -0.71 17.28 7.31
C PRO A 55 -0.42 18.62 7.99
N ALA A 56 -1.42 19.23 8.62
CA ALA A 56 -1.31 20.55 9.23
C ALA A 56 -0.13 20.67 10.20
N VAL A 57 0.26 19.57 10.88
CA VAL A 57 1.44 19.52 11.74
C VAL A 57 2.76 19.68 10.98
N GLN A 58 2.89 19.08 9.79
CA GLN A 58 4.06 19.24 8.93
C GLN A 58 4.10 20.64 8.31
N GLN A 59 2.94 21.14 7.86
CA GLN A 59 2.82 22.51 7.36
C GLN A 59 3.17 23.56 8.42
N ALA A 60 2.73 23.38 9.66
CA ALA A 60 3.03 24.30 10.77
C ALA A 60 4.50 24.24 11.20
N LEU A 61 5.17 23.10 11.01
CA LEU A 61 6.57 22.90 11.35
C LEU A 61 7.54 23.20 10.20
N GLY A 62 7.04 23.49 8.99
CA GLY A 62 7.86 23.78 7.82
C GLY A 62 8.71 22.59 7.34
N ILE A 63 8.33 21.36 7.71
CA ILE A 63 8.99 20.10 7.33
C ILE A 63 8.05 19.17 6.55
#